data_AF-A0A8T6J233-F1
#
_entry.id   AF-A0A8T6J233-F1
#
_cell.length_a   1.000
_cell.length_b   1.000
_cell.length_c   1.000
_cell.angle_alpha   90.00
_cell.angle_beta   90.00
_cell.angle_gamma   90.00
#
_symmetry.space_group_name_H-M   'P 1'
#
loop_
_entity.id
_entity.type
_entity.pdbx_description
1 polymer ?
#
loop_
_entity_poly.entity_id
_entity_poly.type
_entity_poly.pdbx_seq_one_letter_code
_entity_poly.pdbx_strand_id
1 'polypeptide(L)'
;MASMSGRRPKRRILLNAPVAWDRMDPRNLSQNQLADLLGCSSSHLSRVFNGTRCPSPALRQRMQEELGAGFEELFIVEEFND
;
A
#
# COMPACT_ATOMS: atom_id res chain seq x y z
N MET A 1 6.48 20.06 37.31
CA MET A 1 7.25 19.50 36.18
C MET A 1 7.25 17.99 36.32
N ALA A 2 6.54 17.28 35.44
CA ALA A 2 6.64 15.83 35.30
C ALA A 2 6.62 15.54 33.81
N SER A 3 7.81 15.27 33.25
CA SER A 3 7.98 14.84 31.86
C SER A 3 7.35 13.46 31.69
N MET A 4 6.12 13.41 31.17
CA MET A 4 5.56 12.16 30.67
C MET A 4 6.30 11.81 29.38
N SER A 5 7.09 10.74 29.46
CA SER A 5 7.79 10.10 28.34
C SER A 5 6.84 9.87 27.16
N GLY A 6 6.92 10.75 26.15
CA GLY A 6 6.12 10.67 24.93
C GLY A 6 6.58 9.53 24.03
N ARG A 7 5.85 8.41 24.04
CA ARG A 7 6.00 7.41 22.96
C ARG A 7 5.53 8.06 21.66
N ARG A 8 6.40 8.08 20.64
CA ARG A 8 5.98 8.46 19.28
C ARG A 8 5.06 7.36 18.73
N PRO A 9 3.88 7.70 18.16
CA PRO A 9 3.01 6.72 17.53
C PRO A 9 3.75 6.02 16.39
N LYS A 10 3.54 4.72 16.21
CA LYS A 10 4.09 3.99 15.09
C LYS A 10 3.23 4.25 13.86
N ARG A 11 3.86 4.24 12.68
CA ARG A 11 3.19 4.48 11.40
C ARG A 11 3.37 3.30 10.48
N ARG A 12 2.31 2.90 9.80
CA ARG A 12 2.36 1.95 8.69
C ARG A 12 1.78 2.57 7.43
N ILE A 13 2.23 2.07 6.30
CA ILE A 13 1.77 2.50 4.98
C ILE A 13 0.97 1.34 4.41
N LEU A 14 -0.30 1.59 4.10
CA LEU A 14 -1.22 0.62 3.52
C LEU A 14 -1.61 1.06 2.10
N LEU A 15 -2.01 0.11 1.27
CA LEU A 15 -2.58 0.41 -0.03
C LEU A 15 -3.98 1.01 0.15
N ASN A 16 -4.26 2.10 -0.56
CA ASN A 16 -5.62 2.56 -0.80
C ASN A 16 -6.26 1.66 -1.86
N ALA A 17 -6.83 0.52 -1.44
CA ALA A 17 -7.35 -0.49 -2.36
C ALA A 17 -8.40 0.03 -3.35
N PRO A 18 -9.39 0.86 -2.97
CA PRO A 18 -10.32 1.48 -3.92
C PRO A 18 -9.62 2.23 -5.05
N VAL A 19 -8.66 3.11 -4.71
CA VAL A 19 -7.88 3.85 -5.73
C VAL A 19 -7.10 2.89 -6.63
N ALA A 20 -6.48 1.85 -6.05
CA ALA A 20 -5.74 0.87 -6.85
C ALA A 20 -6.66 0.16 -7.85
N TRP A 21 -7.88 -0.21 -7.45
CA TRP A 21 -8.89 -0.80 -8.35
C TRP A 21 -9.33 0.19 -9.43
N ASP A 22 -9.62 1.45 -9.07
CA ASP A 22 -9.99 2.50 -10.05
C ASP A 22 -8.90 2.71 -11.12
N ARG A 23 -7.61 2.51 -10.76
CA ARG A 23 -6.49 2.56 -11.73
C ARG A 23 -6.33 1.29 -12.57
N MET A 24 -6.84 0.16 -12.10
CA MET A 24 -6.75 -1.13 -12.79
C MET A 24 -7.92 -1.38 -13.74
N ASP A 25 -9.13 -0.97 -13.36
CA ASP A 25 -10.38 -1.26 -14.07
C ASP A 25 -10.38 -0.77 -15.54
N PRO A 26 -9.95 0.47 -15.88
CA PRO A 26 -9.88 0.93 -17.27
C PRO A 26 -8.90 0.13 -18.14
N ARG A 27 -7.96 -0.58 -17.50
CA ARG A 27 -6.95 -1.42 -18.15
C ARG A 27 -7.35 -2.91 -18.16
N ASN A 28 -8.53 -3.25 -17.62
CA ASN A 28 -9.00 -4.62 -17.42
C ASN A 28 -7.94 -5.50 -16.72
N LEU A 29 -7.23 -4.92 -15.74
CA LEU A 29 -6.18 -5.61 -15.00
C LEU A 29 -6.78 -6.35 -13.81
N SER A 30 -6.50 -7.64 -13.72
CA SER A 30 -6.73 -8.42 -12.50
C SER A 30 -5.59 -8.22 -11.49
N GLN A 31 -5.85 -8.55 -10.22
CA GLN A 31 -4.81 -8.56 -9.19
C GLN A 31 -3.67 -9.52 -9.53
N ASN A 32 -3.94 -10.65 -10.17
CA ASN A 32 -2.89 -11.58 -10.59
C ASN A 32 -1.96 -10.96 -11.63
N GLN A 33 -2.54 -10.32 -12.66
CA GLN A 33 -1.75 -9.63 -13.68
C GLN A 33 -0.93 -8.48 -13.08
N LEU A 34 -1.51 -7.73 -12.14
CA LEU A 34 -0.76 -6.71 -11.43
C LEU A 34 0.39 -7.32 -10.60
N ALA A 35 0.18 -8.47 -9.96
CA ALA A 35 1.25 -9.14 -9.20
C ALA A 35 2.44 -9.51 -10.09
N ASP A 36 2.15 -10.02 -11.30
CA ASP A 36 3.16 -10.34 -12.31
C ASP A 36 3.93 -9.09 -12.75
N LEU A 37 3.23 -7.99 -13.07
CA LEU A 37 3.83 -6.69 -13.43
C LEU A 37 4.73 -6.15 -12.30
N LEU A 38 4.28 -6.28 -11.06
CA LEU A 38 5.02 -5.86 -9.87
C LEU A 38 6.12 -6.85 -9.46
N GLY A 39 6.30 -7.98 -10.16
CA GLY A 39 7.28 -9.01 -9.84
C GLY A 39 7.13 -9.54 -8.42
N CYS A 40 5.90 -9.83 -7.98
CA CYS A 40 5.60 -10.42 -6.68
C CYS A 40 4.52 -11.50 -6.81
N SER A 41 4.28 -12.28 -5.75
CA SER A 41 3.24 -13.30 -5.79
C SER A 41 1.84 -12.71 -5.57
N SER A 42 0.83 -13.31 -6.21
CA SER A 42 -0.59 -12.96 -5.99
C SER A 42 -0.99 -13.04 -4.52
N SER A 43 -0.51 -14.02 -3.76
CA SER A 43 -0.80 -14.12 -2.32
C SER A 43 -0.15 -13.01 -1.49
N HIS A 44 0.99 -12.47 -1.93
CA HIS A 44 1.56 -11.28 -1.31
C HIS A 44 0.73 -10.05 -1.64
N LEU A 45 0.41 -9.84 -2.92
CA LEU A 45 -0.37 -8.69 -3.35
C LEU A 45 -1.79 -8.68 -2.76
N SER A 46 -2.45 -9.83 -2.67
CA SER A 46 -3.75 -9.98 -1.99
C SER A 46 -3.70 -9.52 -0.54
N ARG A 47 -2.65 -9.89 0.21
CA ARG A 47 -2.46 -9.42 1.59
C ARG A 47 -2.21 -7.92 1.69
N VAL A 48 -1.57 -7.33 0.67
CA VAL A 48 -1.39 -5.88 0.55
C VAL A 48 -2.73 -5.17 0.31
N PHE A 49 -3.54 -5.66 -0.64
CA PHE A 49 -4.89 -5.14 -0.90
C PHE A 49 -5.81 -5.25 0.32
N ASN A 50 -5.71 -6.34 1.08
CA ASN A 50 -6.48 -6.54 2.29
C ASN A 50 -5.93 -5.76 3.51
N GLY A 51 -4.87 -4.96 3.35
CA GLY A 51 -4.27 -4.19 4.44
C GLY A 51 -3.51 -5.00 5.50
N THR A 52 -3.51 -6.33 5.39
CA THR A 52 -2.80 -7.24 6.34
C THR A 52 -1.27 -7.21 6.19
N ARG A 53 -0.76 -6.69 5.06
CA ARG A 53 0.67 -6.48 4.83
C ARG A 53 0.93 -5.10 4.23
N CYS A 54 1.97 -4.44 4.74
CA CYS A 54 2.43 -3.17 4.20
C CYS A 54 3.32 -3.43 2.98
N PRO A 55 3.13 -2.71 1.85
CA PRO A 55 4.04 -2.79 0.74
C PRO A 55 5.41 -2.20 1.11
N SER A 56 6.48 -2.86 0.69
CA SER A 56 7.85 -2.37 0.88
C SER A 56 8.12 -1.09 0.08
N PRO A 57 9.14 -0.29 0.40
CA PRO A 57 9.48 0.92 -0.38
C PRO A 57 9.61 0.66 -1.89
N ALA A 58 10.31 -0.41 -2.28
CA ALA A 58 10.48 -0.78 -3.68
C ALA A 58 9.17 -1.27 -4.34
N LEU A 59 8.30 -1.94 -3.58
CA LEU A 59 6.98 -2.31 -4.10
C LEU A 59 6.10 -1.07 -4.30
N ARG A 60 6.15 -0.10 -3.39
CA ARG A 60 5.39 1.17 -3.52
C ARG A 60 5.78 1.94 -4.77
N GLN A 61 7.08 2.09 -5.04
CA GLN A 61 7.57 2.74 -6.25
C GLN A 61 7.01 2.07 -7.51
N ARG A 62 7.15 0.74 -7.62
CA ARG A 62 6.61 -0.02 -8.76
C ARG A 62 5.09 0.11 -8.89
N MET A 63 4.36 0.12 -7.78
CA MET A 63 2.91 0.32 -7.81
C MET A 63 2.54 1.72 -8.31
N GLN A 64 3.28 2.77 -7.93
CA GLN A 64 3.05 4.13 -8.42
C GLN A 64 3.33 4.25 -9.92
N GLU A 65 4.42 3.64 -10.38
CA GLU A 65 4.81 3.58 -11.80
C GLU A 65 3.76 2.83 -12.61
N GLU A 66 3.43 1.61 -12.20
CA GLU A 66 2.48 0.76 -12.92
C GLU A 66 1.07 1.33 -12.92
N LEU A 67 0.58 1.89 -11.81
CA LEU A 67 -0.80 2.39 -11.69
C LEU A 67 -0.93 3.88 -12.07
N GLY A 68 0.17 4.57 -12.37
CA GLY A 68 0.17 5.98 -12.75
C GLY A 68 -0.44 6.89 -11.68
N ALA A 69 -0.19 6.59 -10.41
CA ALA A 69 -0.77 7.29 -9.26
C ALA A 69 0.30 7.77 -8.28
N GLY A 70 0.05 8.93 -7.66
CA GLY A 70 0.94 9.51 -6.65
C GLY A 70 0.87 8.77 -5.31
N PHE A 71 1.85 9.02 -4.44
CA PHE A 71 1.91 8.36 -3.12
C PHE A 71 0.69 8.69 -2.25
N GLU A 72 0.30 9.97 -2.18
CA GLU A 72 -0.81 10.44 -1.34
C GLU A 72 -2.17 9.88 -1.76
N GLU A 73 -2.31 9.54 -3.03
CA GLU A 73 -3.53 8.95 -3.58
C GLU A 73 -3.56 7.43 -3.35
N LEU A 74 -2.43 6.77 -3.65
CA LEU A 74 -2.34 5.32 -3.68
C LEU A 74 -2.10 4.69 -2.31
N PHE A 75 -1.62 5.45 -1.32
CA PHE A 75 -1.29 4.91 -0.01
C PHE A 75 -1.89 5.71 1.15
N ILE A 76 -2.30 4.97 2.18
CA ILE A 76 -2.82 5.51 3.43
C ILE A 76 -1.74 5.35 4.50
N VAL A 77 -1.44 6.45 5.21
CA VAL A 77 -0.57 6.41 6.39
C VAL A 77 -1.45 6.25 7.62
N GLU A 78 -1.31 5.11 8.29
CA GLU A 78 -2.07 4.81 9.50
C GLU A 78 -1.14 4.89 10.72
N GLU A 79 -1.56 5.65 11.72
CA GLU A 79 -0.92 5.69 13.03
C GLU A 79 -1.54 4.65 13.94
N PHE A 80 -0.72 3.91 14.67
CA PHE A 80 -1.18 2.92 15.64
C PHE A 80 -0.37 2.98 16.93
N ASN A 81 -1.04 2.65 18.02
CA ASN A 81 -0.47 2.55 19.35
C ASN A 81 -0.37 1.06 19.72
N ASP A 82 0.85 0.60 20.00
CA ASP A 82 1.09 -0.72 20.63
C ASP A 82 0.81 -0.67 22.14
#